data_AF-A0A5K0YQL6-F1
#
_entry.id   AF-A0A5K0YQL6-F1
#
_cell.length_a   1.000
_cell.length_b   1.000
_cell.length_c   1.000
_cell.angle_alpha   90.00
_cell.angle_beta   90.00
_cell.angle_gamma   90.00
#
_symmetry.space_group_name_H-M   'P 1'
#
loop_
_entity.id
_entity.type
_entity.pdbx_description
1 polymer ?
#
loop_
_entity_poly.entity_id
_entity_poly.type
_entity_poly.pdbx_seq_one_letter_code
_entity_poly.pdbx_strand_id
1 'polypeptide(L)' 'AAKSVKQVYSVLPIYDRIVSTLLSVGVSKLLDACTFSLGVPVGPMLAKPTKGVSEILDKFQDTEFTCEYKYDGERAQ' A
#
# COMPACT_ATOMS: atom_id res chain seq x y z
N ALA A 1 -13.77 -7.35 6.37
CA ALA A 1 -13.97 -7.54 4.92
C ALA A 1 -13.43 -6.37 4.09
N ALA A 2 -13.99 -5.15 4.20
CA ALA A 2 -13.59 -4.01 3.36
C ALA A 2 -12.10 -3.65 3.42
N LYS A 3 -11.47 -3.72 4.61
CA LYS A 3 -10.03 -3.48 4.78
C LYS A 3 -9.17 -4.44 3.96
N SER A 4 -9.51 -5.74 3.97
CA SER A 4 -8.79 -6.77 3.21
C SER A 4 -8.89 -6.53 1.70
N VAL A 5 -10.07 -6.17 1.20
CA VAL A 5 -10.25 -5.86 -0.23
C VAL A 5 -9.45 -4.62 -0.64
N LYS A 6 -9.44 -3.56 0.17
CA LYS A 6 -8.60 -2.38 -0.08
C LYS A 6 -7.12 -2.73 -0.12
N GLN A 7 -6.64 -3.57 0.80
CA GLN A 7 -5.25 -4.01 0.83
C GLN A 7 -4.88 -4.83 -0.40
N VAL A 8 -5.75 -5.75 -0.82
CA VAL A 8 -5.54 -6.53 -2.05
C VAL A 8 -5.49 -5.63 -3.27
N TYR A 9 -6.42 -4.68 -3.39
CA TYR A 9 -6.42 -3.73 -4.50
C TYR A 9 -5.14 -2.87 -4.55
N SER A 10 -4.58 -2.50 -3.41
CA SER A 10 -3.29 -1.78 -3.37
C SER A 10 -2.11 -2.61 -3.90
N VAL A 11 -2.19 -3.95 -3.88
CA VAL A 11 -1.11 -4.85 -4.32
C VAL A 11 -1.36 -5.42 -5.72
N LEU A 12 -2.62 -5.62 -6.08
CA LEU A 12 -3.05 -6.17 -7.36
C LEU A 12 -4.34 -5.46 -7.81
N PRO A 13 -4.25 -4.25 -8.38
CA PRO A 13 -5.41 -3.43 -8.77
C PRO A 13 -6.11 -3.96 -10.04
N ILE A 14 -6.45 -5.25 -10.07
CA ILE A 14 -7.15 -5.91 -11.18
C ILE A 14 -8.46 -6.48 -10.65
N TYR A 15 -9.56 -5.77 -10.86
CA TYR A 15 -10.88 -6.17 -10.36
C TYR A 15 -11.30 -7.55 -10.85
N ASP A 16 -11.05 -7.91 -12.11
CA ASP A 16 -11.42 -9.21 -12.65
C ASP A 16 -10.81 -10.38 -11.86
N ARG A 17 -9.55 -10.24 -11.45
CA ARG A 17 -8.87 -11.23 -10.60
C ARG A 17 -9.38 -11.19 -9.16
N ILE A 18 -9.60 -10.01 -8.61
CA ILE A 18 -10.07 -9.86 -7.22
C ILE A 18 -11.47 -10.45 -7.07
N VAL A 19 -12.41 -10.09 -7.96
CA VAL A 19 -13.80 -10.53 -7.89
C VAL A 19 -13.90 -12.04 -8.12
N SER A 20 -13.21 -12.58 -9.12
CA SER A 20 -13.21 -14.03 -9.38
C SER A 20 -12.67 -14.83 -8.19
N THR A 21 -11.55 -14.38 -7.60
CA THR A 21 -10.96 -15.01 -6.41
C THR A 21 -11.87 -14.88 -5.19
N LEU A 22 -12.48 -13.70 -5.00
CA LEU A 22 -13.38 -13.45 -3.88
C LEU A 22 -14.60 -14.38 -3.91
N LEU A 23 -15.14 -14.65 -5.10
CA LEU A 23 -16.26 -15.58 -5.27
C LEU A 23 -15.85 -17.04 -5.05
N SER A 24 -14.59 -17.41 -5.30
CA SER A 24 -14.15 -18.82 -5.18
C SER A 24 -13.65 -19.20 -3.78
N VAL A 25 -12.82 -18.36 -3.14
CA VAL A 25 -12.20 -18.67 -1.84
C VAL A 25 -12.78 -17.85 -0.68
N GLY A 26 -13.64 -16.88 -0.97
CA GLY A 26 -14.19 -15.96 0.02
C GLY A 26 -13.18 -14.90 0.49
N VAL A 27 -13.63 -14.01 1.38
CA VAL A 27 -12.84 -12.86 1.86
C VAL A 27 -11.62 -13.27 2.69
N SER A 28 -11.71 -14.38 3.43
CA SER A 28 -10.67 -14.79 4.40
C SER A 28 -9.36 -15.20 3.74
N LYS A 29 -9.41 -15.83 2.56
CA LYS A 29 -8.24 -16.31 1.81
C LYS A 29 -7.82 -15.38 0.66
N LEU A 30 -8.49 -14.25 0.50
CA LEU A 30 -8.27 -13.33 -0.62
C LEU A 30 -6.85 -12.73 -0.62
N LEU A 31 -6.30 -12.43 0.56
CA LEU A 31 -4.95 -11.86 0.69
C LEU A 31 -3.85 -12.86 0.28
N ASP A 32 -4.06 -14.15 0.54
CA ASP A 32 -3.10 -15.20 0.19
C ASP A 32 -3.16 -15.52 -1.31
N ALA A 33 -4.33 -15.35 -1.94
CA ALA A 33 -4.56 -15.68 -3.34
C ALA A 33 -4.27 -14.51 -4.31
N CYS A 34 -4.45 -13.26 -3.89
CA CYS A 34 -4.20 -12.08 -4.71
C CYS A 34 -2.93 -11.34 -4.24
N THR A 35 -1.77 -11.84 -4.67
CA THR A 35 -0.45 -11.28 -4.32
C THR A 35 0.12 -10.37 -5.42
N PHE A 36 1.24 -9.72 -5.11
CA PHE A 36 2.00 -8.91 -6.05
C PHE A 36 2.32 -9.71 -7.32
N SER A 37 2.25 -9.03 -8.48
CA SER A 37 2.54 -9.62 -9.79
C SER A 37 3.37 -8.64 -10.61
N LEU A 38 4.46 -9.14 -11.21
CA LEU A 38 5.30 -8.33 -12.11
C LEU A 38 4.48 -7.81 -13.30
N GLY A 39 4.76 -6.56 -13.70
CA GLY A 39 4.02 -5.89 -14.77
C GLY A 39 2.64 -5.37 -14.38
N VAL A 40 2.19 -5.62 -13.14
CA VAL A 40 0.97 -5.02 -12.59
C VAL A 40 1.36 -3.91 -11.63
N PRO A 41 0.88 -2.67 -11.81
CA PRO A 41 1.25 -1.58 -10.94
C PRO A 41 0.68 -1.76 -9.54
N VAL A 42 1.41 -1.29 -8.52
CA VAL A 42 0.91 -1.25 -7.14
C VAL A 42 0.46 0.15 -6.75
N GLY A 43 -0.43 0.25 -5.78
CA GLY A 43 -0.81 1.52 -5.17
C GLY A 43 0.41 2.20 -4.54
N PRO A 44 0.85 3.38 -5.01
CA PRO A 44 2.01 4.05 -4.46
C PRO A 44 1.78 4.46 -3.01
N MET A 45 2.79 4.28 -2.15
CA MET A 45 2.76 4.85 -0.80
C MET A 45 2.82 6.37 -0.86
N LEU A 46 1.91 7.05 -0.16
CA LEU A 46 1.82 8.51 -0.11
C LEU A 46 2.37 9.05 1.22
N ALA A 47 2.92 10.25 1.19
CA ALA A 47 3.40 10.94 2.38
C ALA A 47 2.26 11.69 3.10
N LYS A 48 2.37 11.80 4.43
CA LYS A 48 1.54 12.71 5.22
C LYS A 48 2.32 14.01 5.40
N PRO A 49 1.73 15.20 5.13
CA PRO A 49 2.40 16.46 5.39
C PRO A 49 2.62 16.63 6.90
N THR A 50 3.80 17.12 7.27
CA THR A 50 4.21 17.35 8.65
C THR A 50 4.79 18.76 8.74
N LYS A 51 4.42 19.51 9.78
CA LYS A 51 4.75 20.94 9.89
C LYS A 51 6.07 21.21 10.61
N GLY A 52 6.68 20.21 11.24
CA GLY A 52 7.94 20.36 11.95
C GLY A 52 8.52 19.04 12.41
N VAL A 53 9.80 19.07 12.79
CA VAL A 53 10.55 17.88 13.20
C VAL A 53 9.96 17.22 14.43
N SER A 54 9.44 17.99 15.40
CA SER A 54 8.82 17.44 16.61
C SER A 54 7.64 16.52 16.30
N GLU A 55 6.80 16.84 15.31
CA GLU A 55 5.68 15.96 14.90
C GLU A 55 6.18 14.63 14.31
N ILE A 56 7.36 14.63 13.68
CA ILE A 56 8.00 13.40 13.19
C ILE A 56 8.48 12.55 14.38
N LEU A 57 9.19 13.18 15.33
CA LEU A 57 9.71 12.51 16.52
C LEU A 57 8.57 11.94 17.40
N ASP A 58 7.50 12.71 17.62
CA ASP A 58 6.34 12.27 18.38
C ASP A 58 5.60 11.11 17.70
N LYS A 59 5.61 11.08 16.36
CA LYS A 59 4.94 10.05 15.57
C LYS A 59 5.72 8.74 15.53
N PHE A 60 7.04 8.80 15.36
CA PHE A 60 7.87 7.61 15.21
C PHE A 60 8.43 7.11 16.56
N GLN A 61 8.53 7.95 17.59
CA GLN A 61 8.98 7.57 18.93
C GLN A 61 10.28 6.74 18.88
N ASP A 62 10.26 5.53 19.44
CA ASP A 62 11.38 4.59 19.47
C ASP A 62 11.55 3.79 18.16
N THR A 63 10.81 4.15 17.10
CA THR A 63 10.94 3.54 15.77
C THR A 63 12.07 4.22 15.01
N GLU A 64 13.09 3.46 14.63
CA GLU A 64 14.13 3.97 13.74
C GLU A 64 13.54 4.45 12.40
N PHE A 65 13.98 5.62 11.95
CA PHE A 65 13.57 6.21 10.68
C PHE A 65 14.77 6.84 9.96
N THR A 66 14.61 7.06 8.66
CA THR A 66 15.63 7.69 7.80
C THR A 66 15.11 9.00 7.22
N CYS A 67 16.02 9.86 6.80
CA CYS A 67 15.74 11.12 6.12
C CYS A 67 16.32 11.05 4.70
N GLU A 68 15.46 11.22 3.70
CA GLU A 68 15.84 11.25 2.29
C GLU A 68 15.42 12.58 1.66
N TYR A 69 16.18 13.04 0.67
CA TYR A 69 15.79 14.23 -0.10
C TYR A 69 14.49 13.95 -0.86
N LYS A 70 13.51 14.84 -0.71
CA LYS A 70 12.32 14.84 -1.55
C LYS A 70 12.64 15.53 -2.87
N TYR A 71 12.95 14.75 -3.90
CA TYR A 71 13.18 15.26 -5.24
C TYR A 71 11.92 15.89 -5.84
N ASP A 72 12.12 16.91 -6.67
CA ASP A 72 11.07 17.60 -7.42
C ASP A 72 11.11 17.13 -8.87
N GLY A 73 10.28 16.14 -9.19
CA GLY A 73 10.27 15.45 -10.48
C GLY A 73 9.09 14.47 -10.56
N GLU A 74 9.16 13.53 -11.49
CA GLU A 74 8.10 12.53 -11.71
C GLU A 74 8.40 11.22 -10.98
N ARG A 75 7.36 10.57 -10.44
CA ARG A 75 7.51 9.27 -9.78
C ARG A 75 7.38 8.15 -10.80
N ALA A 76 8.48 7.49 -11.11
CA ALA A 76 8.48 6.21 -11.81
C ALA A 76 8.34 5.04 -10.81
N GLN A 77 7.47 4.08 -11.12
CA GLN A 77 7.31 2.83 -10.36
C GLN A 77 8.17 1.72 -10.95
#